data_AF-A0AB73TE30-F1
#
_entry.id   AF-A0AB73TE30-F1
#
_cell.length_a   1.000
_cell.length_b   1.000
_cell.length_c   1.000
_cell.angle_alpha   90.00
_cell.angle_beta   90.00
_cell.angle_gamma   90.00
#
_symmetry.space_group_name_H-M   'P 1'
#
loop_
_entity.id
_entity.type
_entity.pdbx_description
1 polymer ?
#
loop_
_entity_poly.entity_id
_entity_poly.type
_entity_poly.pdbx_seq_one_letter_code
_entity_poly.pdbx_strand_id
1 'polypeptide(L)' 'MFEAPRSLTYRAAEAVVIHFDDLLGRLPEDRLGRLPGGLSLAAVRRTRNILSHDYRAAQKSIIWDVVEQRIPAVIAALVE' A
#
# COMPACT_ATOMS: atom_id res chain seq x y z
N MET A 1 -11.91 -3.75 15.85
CA MET A 1 -12.69 -3.66 14.59
C MET A 1 -12.06 -2.58 13.72
N PHE A 2 -11.75 -2.87 12.45
CA PHE A 2 -11.05 -1.96 11.54
C PHE A 2 -11.72 -0.58 11.45
N GLU A 3 -13.07 -0.59 11.44
CA GLU A 3 -13.92 0.61 11.36
C GLU A 3 -14.01 1.45 12.64
N ALA A 4 -13.46 1.00 13.77
CA ALA A 4 -13.59 1.73 15.03
C ALA A 4 -12.79 3.06 15.05
N PRO A 5 -13.23 4.08 15.81
CA PRO A 5 -12.40 5.22 16.16
C PRO A 5 -11.09 4.75 16.81
N ARG A 6 -9.95 5.30 16.38
CA ARG A 6 -8.61 4.92 16.88
C ARG A 6 -8.31 3.41 16.78
N SER A 7 -8.84 2.76 15.74
CA SER A 7 -8.61 1.34 15.47
C SER A 7 -7.12 1.03 15.33
N LEU A 8 -6.61 0.16 16.21
CA LEU A 8 -5.23 -0.35 16.15
C LEU A 8 -4.96 -1.05 14.82
N THR A 9 -5.91 -1.86 14.34
CA THR A 9 -5.80 -2.58 13.06
C THR A 9 -5.68 -1.61 11.89
N TYR A 10 -6.42 -0.50 11.93
CA TYR A 10 -6.32 0.55 10.91
C TYR A 10 -4.94 1.22 10.96
N ARG A 11 -4.47 1.62 12.14
CA ARG A 11 -3.12 2.21 12.30
C ARG A 11 -2.00 1.28 11.84
N ALA A 12 -2.12 -0.01 12.13
CA ALA A 12 -1.18 -1.01 11.66
C ALA A 12 -1.20 -1.14 10.12
N ALA A 13 -2.38 -1.16 9.51
CA ALA A 13 -2.51 -1.19 8.05
C ALA A 13 -1.94 0.06 7.38
N GLU A 14 -2.15 1.25 7.98
CA GLU A 14 -1.53 2.49 7.50
C GLU A 14 0.00 2.40 7.49
N ALA A 15 0.59 1.93 8.59
CA ALA A 15 2.04 1.78 8.70
C ALA A 15 2.60 0.82 7.65
N VAL A 16 1.91 -0.31 7.40
CA VAL A 16 2.30 -1.26 6.34
C VAL A 16 2.32 -0.59 4.97
N VAL A 17 1.26 0.15 4.61
CA VAL A 17 1.19 0.83 3.30
C VAL A 17 2.29 1.88 3.14
N ILE A 18 2.54 2.69 4.18
CA ILE A 18 3.58 3.73 4.17
C ILE A 18 4.97 3.11 3.99
N HIS A 19 5.31 2.13 4.83
CA HIS A 19 6.64 1.50 4.77
C HIS A 19 6.83 0.69 3.50
N PHE A 20 5.77 0.10 2.96
CA PHE A 20 5.86 -0.59 1.68
C PHE A 20 6.14 0.37 0.52
N ASP A 21 5.46 1.53 0.43
CA ASP A 21 5.78 2.57 -0.57
C ASP A 21 7.24 3.04 -0.47
N ASP A 22 7.75 3.23 0.76
CA ASP A 22 9.14 3.62 0.99
C ASP A 22 10.13 2.57 0.48
N LEU A 23 9.84 1.27 0.68
CA LEU A 23 10.66 0.18 0.17
C LEU A 23 10.61 0.11 -1.35
N LEU A 24 9.44 0.31 -1.97
CA LEU A 24 9.30 0.35 -3.42
C LEU A 24 10.14 1.48 -4.04
N GLY A 25 10.22 2.63 -3.38
CA GLY A 25 11.08 3.75 -3.79
C GLY A 25 12.58 3.47 -3.74
N ARG A 26 12.99 2.35 -3.12
CA ARG A 26 14.40 1.93 -2.99
C ARG A 26 14.73 0.72 -3.86
N LEU A 27 13.77 0.21 -4.64
CA LEU A 27 14.02 -0.91 -5.54
C LEU A 27 14.95 -0.47 -6.68
N PRO A 28 15.92 -1.31 -7.06
CA PRO A 28 16.72 -1.06 -8.25
C PRO A 28 15.87 -1.17 -9.52
N GLU A 29 16.25 -0.41 -10.56
CA GLU A 29 15.43 -0.25 -11.78
C GLU A 29 15.14 -1.56 -12.52
N ASP A 30 16.07 -2.52 -12.46
CA ASP A 30 15.93 -3.86 -13.05
C ASP A 30 14.77 -4.67 -12.41
N ARG A 31 14.46 -4.40 -11.13
CA ARG A 31 13.34 -5.01 -10.40
C ARG A 31 12.02 -4.31 -10.70
N LEU A 32 12.05 -3.00 -10.94
CA LEU A 32 10.85 -2.25 -11.36
C LEU A 32 10.29 -2.78 -12.68
N GLY A 33 11.17 -3.20 -13.60
CA GLY A 33 10.77 -3.79 -14.88
C GLY A 33 10.08 -5.16 -14.79
N ARG A 34 10.13 -5.84 -13.62
CA ARG A 34 9.45 -7.14 -13.39
C ARG A 34 8.00 -7.00 -12.98
N LEU A 35 7.55 -5.79 -12.64
CA LEU A 35 6.19 -5.57 -12.20
C LEU A 35 5.21 -5.72 -13.38
N PRO A 36 4.11 -6.47 -13.22
CA PRO A 36 3.08 -6.58 -14.25
C PRO A 36 2.53 -5.21 -14.62
N GLY A 37 2.26 -4.95 -15.90
CA GLY A 37 1.81 -3.64 -16.39
C GLY A 37 0.53 -3.10 -15.74
N GLY A 38 -0.30 -3.97 -15.13
CA GLY A 38 -1.48 -3.59 -14.35
C GLY A 38 -1.21 -3.29 -12.86
N LEU A 39 -0.05 -3.66 -12.34
CA LEU A 39 0.38 -3.42 -10.96
C LEU A 39 1.02 -2.04 -10.87
N SER A 40 0.15 -1.03 -10.75
CA SER A 40 0.57 0.34 -10.62
C SER A 40 1.13 0.61 -9.22
N LEU A 41 2.46 0.76 -9.10
CA LEU A 41 3.09 1.35 -7.91
C LEU A 41 2.49 2.71 -7.56
N ALA A 42 2.01 3.45 -8.57
CA ALA A 42 1.31 4.71 -8.37
C ALA A 42 0.04 4.54 -7.54
N ALA A 43 -0.60 3.36 -7.54
CA ALA A 43 -1.78 3.09 -6.74
C ALA A 43 -1.44 2.89 -5.25
N VAL A 44 -0.31 2.25 -4.93
CA VAL A 44 0.22 2.18 -3.55
C VAL A 44 0.63 3.58 -3.09
N ARG A 45 1.39 4.31 -3.91
CA ARG A 45 1.83 5.68 -3.63
C ARG A 45 0.66 6.65 -3.44
N ARG A 46 -0.39 6.54 -4.26
CA ARG A 46 -1.63 7.33 -4.12
C ARG A 46 -2.31 7.04 -2.79
N THR A 47 -2.38 5.77 -2.39
CA THR A 47 -2.94 5.38 -1.09
C THR A 47 -2.11 5.97 0.04
N ARG A 48 -0.78 5.88 -0.02
CA ARG A 48 0.12 6.52 0.96
C ARG A 48 -0.08 8.03 1.04
N ASN A 49 -0.20 8.72 -0.09
CA ASN A 49 -0.44 10.16 -0.13
C ASN A 49 -1.75 10.55 0.55
N ILE A 50 -2.82 9.76 0.34
CA ILE A 50 -4.11 9.93 1.00
C ILE A 50 -3.98 9.73 2.52
N LEU A 51 -3.25 8.70 2.96
CA LEU A 51 -2.98 8.44 4.37
C LEU A 51 -2.19 9.55 5.05
N SER A 52 -1.20 10.12 4.35
CA SER A 52 -0.33 11.16 4.89
C SER A 52 -1.02 12.53 5.05
N HIS A 53 -2.12 12.78 4.32
CA HIS A 53 -2.82 14.09 4.31
C HIS A 53 -4.13 14.11 5.12
N ASP A 54 -4.34 13.16 6.04
CA ASP A 54 -5.43 13.10 7.05
C ASP A 54 -6.86 13.32 6.49
N TYR A 55 -7.22 12.59 5.44
CA TYR A 55 -8.64 12.40 5.09
C TYR A 55 -9.19 11.23 5.91
N ARG A 56 -9.73 11.50 7.11
CA ARG A 56 -10.38 10.49 7.98
C ARG A 56 -11.56 9.75 7.34
N ALA A 57 -12.03 10.23 6.18
CA ALA A 57 -13.08 9.63 5.37
C ALA A 57 -12.54 8.89 4.12
N ALA A 58 -11.23 8.89 3.88
CA ALA A 58 -10.62 8.03 2.88
C ALA A 58 -11.01 6.59 3.23
N GLN A 59 -11.88 6.04 2.39
CA GLN A 59 -12.64 4.83 2.69
C GLN A 59 -11.68 3.75 3.18
N LYS A 60 -11.85 3.36 4.44
CA LYS A 60 -11.07 2.31 5.10
C LYS A 60 -10.94 1.06 4.23
N SER A 61 -11.97 0.74 3.45
CA SER A 61 -11.96 -0.30 2.42
C SER A 61 -10.77 -0.19 1.45
N ILE A 62 -10.39 1.00 1.00
CA ILE A 62 -9.25 1.20 0.07
C ILE A 62 -7.93 0.73 0.70
N ILE A 63 -7.72 1.00 2.00
CA ILE A 63 -6.50 0.60 2.70
C ILE A 63 -6.51 -0.91 2.90
N TRP A 64 -7.66 -1.46 3.26
CA TRP A 64 -7.82 -2.91 3.39
C TRP A 64 -7.56 -3.62 2.06
N ASP A 65 -8.13 -3.15 0.95
CA ASP A 65 -7.90 -3.69 -0.40
C ASP A 65 -6.42 -3.64 -0.81
N VAL A 66 -5.72 -2.55 -0.45
CA VAL A 66 -4.29 -2.42 -0.75
C VAL A 66 -3.47 -3.45 0.04
N VAL A 67 -3.76 -3.64 1.32
CA VAL A 67 -3.06 -4.61 2.17
C VAL A 67 -3.40 -6.04 1.78
N GLU A 68 -4.65 -6.33 1.44
CA GLU A 68 -5.12 -7.69 1.15
C GLU A 68 -4.75 -8.16 -0.26
N GLN A 69 -4.80 -7.28 -1.26
CA GLN A 69 -4.67 -7.68 -2.66
C GLN A 69 -3.40 -7.13 -3.32
N ARG A 70 -3.15 -5.82 -3.18
CA ARG A 70 -2.11 -5.15 -3.98
C ARG A 70 -0.70 -5.40 -3.47
N ILE A 71 -0.46 -5.24 -2.17
CA ILE A 71 0.86 -5.47 -1.57
C ILE A 71 1.32 -6.92 -1.82
N PRO A 72 0.52 -7.96 -1.55
CA PRO A 72 0.91 -9.33 -1.83
C PRO A 72 1.23 -9.58 -3.30
N ALA A 73 0.43 -9.04 -4.23
CA ALA A 73 0.68 -9.18 -5.66
C ALA A 73 1.99 -8.52 -6.12
N VAL A 74 2.34 -7.36 -5.56
CA VAL A 74 3.65 -6.73 -5.80
C VAL A 74 4.79 -7.57 -5.24
N ILE A 75 4.65 -8.11 -4.02
CA ILE A 75 5.67 -8.98 -3.41
C ILE A 75 5.91 -10.22 -4.27
N ALA A 76 4.85 -10.90 -4.71
CA ALA A 76 4.94 -12.08 -5.56
C ALA A 76 5.73 -11.77 -6.86
N ALA A 77 5.41 -10.65 -7.52
CA ALA A 77 6.10 -10.23 -8.74
C ALA A 77 7.60 -9.89 -8.56
N LEU A 78 8.03 -9.54 -7.34
CA LEU A 78 9.41 -9.11 -7.06
C LEU A 78 10.31 -10.24 -6.54
N VAL A 79 9.72 -11.21 -5.82
CA VAL A 79 10.44 -12.30 -5.13
C VAL A 79 10.55 -13.56 -5.99
N GLU A 80 9.68 -13.75 -6.99
CA GLU A 80 9.88 -14.73 -8.07
C GLU A 80 11.04 -14.33 -9.02
#